data_AF-A0A936VSA7-F1
#
_entry.id   AF-A0A936VSA7-F1
#
_cell.length_a   1.000
_cell.length_b   1.000
_cell.length_c   1.000
_cell.angle_alpha   90.00
_cell.angle_beta   90.00
_cell.angle_gamma   90.00
#
_symmetry.space_group_name_H-M   'P 1'
#
loop_
_entity.id
_entity.type
_entity.pdbx_description
1 polymer ?
#
loop_
_entity_poly.entity_id
_entity_poly.type
_entity_poly.pdbx_seq_one_letter_code
_entity_poly.pdbx_strand_id
1 'polypeptide(L)'
;MNHDVRNWATFGLGSQIKDDTPEIREAFRANLGDPDHEIRGEAIVGLAERKDPEVADILIREWESSETVSLLSIDAAGIAADARLIEHLERFRADLSLEEDASFKSALDDAIRACRGKAEQAGGHVR
;
A
#
# COMPACT_ATOMS: atom_id res chain seq x y z
N MET A 1 10.82 18.14 14.12
CA MET A 1 11.66 17.20 13.36
C MET A 1 11.60 17.57 11.89
N ASN A 2 12.67 17.31 11.13
CA ASN A 2 12.77 17.64 9.70
C ASN A 2 12.06 16.54 8.87
N HIS A 3 11.25 16.93 7.89
CA HIS A 3 10.57 16.04 6.93
C HIS A 3 11.54 15.00 6.35
N ASP A 4 12.70 15.43 5.88
CA ASP A 4 13.67 14.57 5.20
C ASP A 4 14.17 13.47 6.14
N VAL A 5 14.39 13.78 7.42
CA VAL A 5 14.82 12.78 8.41
C VAL A 5 13.74 11.72 8.64
N ARG A 6 12.46 12.11 8.64
CA ARG A 6 11.35 11.16 8.84
C ARG A 6 11.10 10.31 7.60
N ASN A 7 11.14 10.91 6.41
CA ASN A 7 10.97 10.22 5.13
C ASN A 7 12.11 9.19 4.93
N TRP A 8 13.38 9.60 5.05
CA TRP A 8 14.52 8.70 4.91
C TRP A 8 14.55 7.58 5.95
N ALA A 9 14.13 7.85 7.19
CA ALA A 9 14.02 6.81 8.21
C ALA A 9 12.92 5.78 7.87
N THR A 10 11.76 6.24 7.39
CA THR A 10 10.63 5.36 7.06
C THR A 10 10.93 4.54 5.81
N PHE A 11 11.47 5.16 4.76
CA PHE A 11 11.97 4.47 3.56
C PHE A 11 13.04 3.44 3.92
N GLY A 12 14.01 3.78 4.78
CA GLY A 12 15.05 2.86 5.24
C GLY A 12 14.50 1.68 6.03
N LEU A 13 13.51 1.90 6.89
CA LEU A 13 12.84 0.84 7.66
C LEU A 13 11.99 -0.07 6.76
N GLY A 14 11.30 0.49 5.77
CA GLY A 14 10.48 -0.23 4.80
C GLY A 14 11.33 -1.08 3.86
N SER A 15 12.21 -0.44 3.10
CA SER A 15 12.88 -1.04 1.94
C SER A 15 14.25 -1.69 2.20
N GLN A 16 14.96 -1.29 3.28
CA GLN A 16 16.34 -1.73 3.53
C GLN A 16 16.49 -2.70 4.71
N ILE A 17 15.49 -2.77 5.59
CA ILE A 17 15.49 -3.65 6.77
C ILE A 17 14.43 -4.74 6.56
N LYS A 18 14.87 -6.00 6.53
CA LYS A 18 13.99 -7.17 6.36
C LYS A 18 13.46 -7.72 7.68
N ASP A 19 13.96 -7.20 8.81
CA ASP A 19 13.54 -7.64 10.13
C ASP A 19 12.06 -7.32 10.35
N ASP A 20 11.34 -8.33 10.85
CA ASP A 20 9.93 -8.25 11.20
C ASP A 20 9.79 -8.40 12.71
N THR A 21 10.03 -7.31 13.42
CA THR A 21 9.86 -7.26 14.89
C THR A 21 8.63 -6.42 15.25
N PRO A 22 8.03 -6.67 16.44
CA PRO A 22 6.92 -5.85 16.92
C PRO A 22 7.24 -4.35 16.94
N GLU A 23 8.45 -3.96 17.32
CA GLU A 23 8.87 -2.56 17.40
C GLU A 23 8.91 -1.89 16.02
N ILE A 24 9.32 -2.63 14.97
CA ILE A 24 9.31 -2.13 13.60
C ILE A 24 7.87 -1.94 13.11
N ARG A 25 6.99 -2.91 13.39
CA ARG A 25 5.57 -2.78 13.04
C ARG A 25 4.89 -1.62 13.79
N GLU A 26 5.21 -1.43 15.06
CA GLU A 26 4.75 -0.30 15.87
C GLU A 26 5.21 1.03 15.28
N ALA A 27 6.46 1.12 14.83
CA ALA A 27 7.00 2.31 14.19
C ALA A 27 6.25 2.66 12.89
N PHE A 28 5.93 1.67 12.05
CA PHE A 28 5.09 1.93 10.88
C PHE A 28 3.68 2.35 11.27
N ARG A 29 3.04 1.68 12.25
CA ARG A 29 1.70 2.06 12.73
C ARG A 29 1.67 3.50 13.26
N ALA A 30 2.71 3.94 13.95
CA ALA A 30 2.83 5.33 14.42
C ALA A 30 2.90 6.34 13.26
N ASN A 31 3.50 5.95 12.13
CA ASN A 31 3.64 6.81 10.94
C ASN A 31 2.39 6.84 10.05
N LEU A 32 1.38 5.99 10.27
CA LEU A 32 0.11 6.04 9.54
C LEU A 32 -0.68 7.33 9.77
N GLY A 33 -0.37 8.09 10.83
CA GLY A 33 -0.97 9.39 11.12
C GLY A 33 -0.15 10.59 10.68
N ASP A 34 0.96 10.41 9.95
CA ASP A 34 1.80 11.54 9.54
C ASP A 34 1.02 12.46 8.57
N PRO A 35 1.13 13.80 8.68
CA PRO A 35 0.53 14.70 7.69
C PRO A 35 1.04 14.47 6.27
N ASP A 36 2.23 13.90 6.11
CA ASP A 36 2.81 13.62 4.80
C ASP A 36 2.34 12.28 4.21
N HIS A 37 1.72 12.34 3.03
CA HIS A 37 1.21 11.17 2.33
C HIS A 37 2.31 10.23 1.82
N GLU A 38 3.53 10.72 1.57
CA GLU A 38 4.65 9.86 1.23
C GLU A 38 5.08 9.03 2.45
N ILE A 39 5.18 9.66 3.63
CA ILE A 39 5.52 8.98 4.88
C ILE A 39 4.47 7.92 5.24
N ARG A 40 3.18 8.25 5.11
CA ARG A 40 2.10 7.27 5.30
C ARG A 40 2.22 6.11 4.30
N GLY A 41 2.46 6.43 3.02
CA GLY A 41 2.67 5.43 1.97
C GLY A 41 3.80 4.44 2.29
N GLU A 42 4.98 4.94 2.66
CA GLU A 42 6.13 4.11 3.06
C GLU A 42 5.80 3.19 4.24
N ALA A 43 5.05 3.72 5.23
CA ALA A 43 4.64 2.92 6.38
C ALA A 43 3.70 1.77 5.99
N ILE A 44 2.76 2.04 5.07
CA ILE A 44 1.84 1.01 4.58
C ILE A 44 2.59 -0.05 3.76
N VAL A 45 3.55 0.35 2.90
CA VAL A 45 4.44 -0.59 2.18
C VAL A 45 5.20 -1.47 3.17
N GLY A 46 5.83 -0.89 4.18
CA GLY A 46 6.58 -1.65 5.20
C GLY A 46 5.74 -2.68 5.96
N LEU A 47 4.47 -2.37 6.23
CA LEU A 47 3.51 -3.32 6.82
C LEU A 47 3.07 -4.40 5.82
N ALA A 48 2.85 -4.02 4.56
CA ALA A 48 2.48 -4.94 3.48
C ALA A 48 3.55 -6.01 3.23
N GLU A 49 4.82 -5.61 3.16
CA GLU A 49 5.96 -6.53 2.98
C GLU A 49 6.08 -7.53 4.14
N ARG A 50 5.71 -7.11 5.35
CA ARG A 50 5.64 -7.95 6.56
C ARG A 50 4.33 -8.74 6.66
N LYS A 51 3.50 -8.72 5.62
CA LYS A 51 2.22 -9.43 5.52
C LYS A 51 1.29 -9.14 6.69
N ASP A 52 1.29 -7.90 7.18
CA ASP A 52 0.39 -7.50 8.24
C ASP A 52 -1.08 -7.66 7.76
N PRO A 53 -1.92 -8.41 8.48
CA PRO A 53 -3.27 -8.75 8.00
C PRO A 53 -4.19 -7.53 7.91
N GLU A 54 -3.86 -6.43 8.59
CA GLU A 54 -4.67 -5.22 8.63
C GLU A 54 -4.42 -4.27 7.45
N VAL A 55 -3.43 -4.57 6.59
CA VAL A 55 -2.99 -3.66 5.51
C VAL A 55 -4.12 -3.26 4.57
N ALA A 56 -5.00 -4.21 4.22
CA ALA A 56 -6.14 -3.88 3.36
C ALA A 56 -7.09 -2.88 4.03
N ASP A 57 -7.37 -3.04 5.32
CA ASP A 57 -8.24 -2.12 6.06
C ASP A 57 -7.54 -0.76 6.28
N ILE A 58 -6.22 -0.73 6.41
CA ILE A 58 -5.42 0.50 6.46
C ILE A 58 -5.50 1.25 5.13
N LEU A 59 -5.31 0.56 4.00
CA LEU A 59 -5.38 1.15 2.66
C LEU A 59 -6.75 1.74 2.35
N ILE A 60 -7.83 1.02 2.68
CA ILE A 60 -9.19 1.52 2.50
C ILE A 60 -9.38 2.83 3.27
N ARG A 61 -8.96 2.88 4.55
CA ARG A 61 -9.05 4.11 5.35
C ARG A 61 -8.19 5.25 4.80
N GLU A 62 -6.98 4.96 4.33
CA GLU A 62 -6.10 5.97 3.72
C GLU A 62 -6.78 6.59 2.50
N TRP A 63 -7.33 5.78 1.60
CA TRP A 63 -7.99 6.25 0.39
C TRP A 63 -9.33 6.96 0.64
N GLU A 64 -10.06 6.57 1.68
CA GLU A 64 -11.32 7.25 2.06
C GLU A 64 -11.10 8.60 2.75
N SER A 65 -9.94 8.79 3.40
CA SER A 65 -9.63 9.99 4.19
C SER A 65 -8.68 10.97 3.51
N SER A 66 -7.99 10.54 2.44
CA SER A 66 -7.04 11.36 1.68
C SER A 66 -7.66 11.89 0.38
N GLU A 67 -7.34 13.14 0.04
CA GLU A 67 -7.68 13.72 -1.26
C GLU A 67 -6.80 13.19 -2.41
N THR A 68 -5.65 12.58 -2.07
CA THR A 68 -4.65 12.10 -3.02
C THR A 68 -4.35 10.62 -2.81
N VAL A 69 -4.27 9.87 -3.91
CA VAL A 69 -3.81 8.47 -3.91
C VAL A 69 -2.34 8.46 -4.26
N SER A 70 -1.48 8.00 -3.35
CA SER A 70 -0.04 7.95 -3.56
C SER A 70 0.37 6.67 -4.31
N LEU A 71 1.44 6.75 -5.11
CA LEU A 71 2.00 5.58 -5.79
C LEU A 71 2.35 4.46 -4.79
N LEU A 72 2.94 4.82 -3.64
CA LEU A 72 3.28 3.88 -2.57
C LEU A 72 2.06 3.15 -2.01
N SER A 73 0.90 3.82 -1.89
CA SER A 73 -0.33 3.15 -1.47
C SER A 73 -0.83 2.13 -2.49
N ILE A 74 -0.61 2.37 -3.79
CA ILE A 74 -0.91 1.41 -4.86
C ILE A 74 0.06 0.23 -4.83
N ASP A 75 1.36 0.49 -4.65
CA ASP A 75 2.38 -0.57 -4.53
C ASP A 75 2.08 -1.47 -3.33
N ALA A 76 1.74 -0.88 -2.17
CA ALA A 76 1.34 -1.63 -0.99
C ALA A 76 0.10 -2.51 -1.23
N ALA A 77 -0.88 -2.02 -2.00
CA ALA A 77 -2.04 -2.82 -2.39
C ALA A 77 -1.64 -4.03 -3.24
N GLY A 78 -0.70 -3.86 -4.17
CA GLY A 78 -0.14 -4.96 -4.96
C GLY A 78 0.59 -6.01 -4.11
N ILE A 79 1.34 -5.57 -3.11
CA ILE A 79 2.05 -6.46 -2.16
C ILE A 79 1.05 -7.22 -1.26
N ALA A 80 0.05 -6.52 -0.73
CA ALA A 80 -0.99 -7.13 0.11
C ALA A 80 -1.82 -8.15 -0.69
N ALA A 81 -2.07 -7.84 -1.96
CA ALA A 81 -2.82 -8.64 -2.92
C ALA A 81 -4.21 -9.04 -2.41
N ASP A 82 -4.88 -8.18 -1.65
CA ASP A 82 -6.19 -8.49 -1.05
C ASP A 82 -7.34 -8.16 -2.01
N ALA A 83 -8.24 -9.13 -2.23
CA ALA A 83 -9.36 -8.99 -3.15
C ALA A 83 -10.31 -7.85 -2.78
N ARG A 84 -10.38 -7.46 -1.50
CA ARG A 84 -11.19 -6.33 -1.02
C ARG A 84 -10.80 -5.00 -1.66
N LEU A 85 -9.56 -4.88 -2.16
CA LEU A 85 -9.03 -3.63 -2.73
C LEU A 85 -9.41 -3.43 -4.20
N ILE A 86 -9.87 -4.47 -4.90
CA ILE A 86 -10.11 -4.46 -6.36
C ILE A 86 -11.09 -3.35 -6.75
N GLU A 87 -12.17 -3.17 -5.99
CA GLU A 87 -13.18 -2.15 -6.31
C GLU A 87 -12.59 -0.74 -6.29
N HIS A 88 -11.75 -0.43 -5.30
CA HIS A 88 -11.11 0.88 -5.18
C HIS A 88 -10.07 1.08 -6.27
N LEU A 89 -9.25 0.06 -6.56
CA LEU A 89 -8.23 0.14 -7.60
C LEU A 89 -8.84 0.31 -9.01
N GLU A 90 -9.92 -0.40 -9.35
CA GLU A 90 -10.61 -0.22 -10.63
C GLU A 90 -11.30 1.15 -10.72
N ARG A 91 -11.79 1.70 -9.60
CA ARG A 91 -12.31 3.07 -9.55
C ARG A 91 -11.22 4.08 -9.86
N PHE A 92 -10.04 3.98 -9.23
CA PHE A 92 -8.91 4.86 -9.54
C PHE A 92 -8.50 4.77 -11.01
N ARG A 93 -8.54 3.58 -11.59
CA ARG A 93 -8.20 3.36 -13.00
C ARG A 93 -9.17 4.06 -13.95
N ALA A 94 -10.44 4.18 -13.56
CA ALA A 94 -11.47 4.86 -14.33
C ALA A 94 -11.47 6.38 -14.12
N ASP A 95 -11.25 6.82 -12.87
CA ASP A 95 -11.41 8.22 -12.46
C ASP A 95 -10.13 9.05 -12.71
N LEU A 96 -8.94 8.43 -12.64
CA LEU A 96 -7.66 9.13 -12.82
C LEU A 96 -7.26 9.21 -14.28
N SER A 97 -6.91 10.42 -14.75
CA SER A 97 -6.23 10.60 -16.03
C SER A 97 -4.75 10.24 -15.89
N LEU A 98 -4.42 8.98 -16.21
CA LEU A 98 -3.06 8.44 -16.12
C LEU A 98 -2.33 8.41 -17.47
N GLU A 99 -2.79 9.19 -18.45
CA GLU A 99 -2.22 9.18 -19.81
C GLU A 99 -0.75 9.64 -19.82
N GLU A 100 -0.40 10.54 -18.90
CA GLU A 100 0.95 11.09 -18.78
C GLU A 100 1.78 10.43 -17.66
N ASP A 101 1.17 9.59 -16.81
CA ASP A 101 1.83 8.90 -15.70
C ASP A 101 1.85 7.38 -15.91
N ALA A 102 2.75 6.96 -16.80
CA ALA A 102 2.92 5.56 -17.15
C ALA A 102 3.34 4.69 -15.95
N SER A 103 4.11 5.25 -15.02
CA SER A 103 4.56 4.55 -13.81
C SER A 103 3.40 4.24 -12.89
N PHE A 104 2.56 5.23 -12.60
CA PHE A 104 1.37 5.05 -11.77
C PHE A 104 0.36 4.09 -12.42
N LYS A 105 0.15 4.22 -13.73
CA LYS A 105 -0.69 3.29 -14.48
C LYS A 105 -0.20 1.85 -14.38
N SER A 106 1.10 1.62 -14.55
CA SER A 106 1.70 0.28 -14.45
C SER A 106 1.51 -0.29 -13.05
N ALA A 107 1.80 0.48 -12.00
CA ALA A 107 1.63 0.05 -10.62
C ALA A 107 0.17 -0.32 -10.32
N LEU A 108 -0.79 0.47 -10.82
CA LEU A 108 -2.21 0.22 -10.65
C LEU A 108 -2.67 -1.07 -11.35
N ASP A 109 -2.27 -1.27 -12.60
CA ASP A 109 -2.57 -2.49 -13.36
C ASP A 109 -1.96 -3.74 -12.67
N ASP A 110 -0.73 -3.62 -12.16
CA ASP A 110 -0.06 -4.70 -11.42
C ASP A 110 -0.75 -5.01 -10.08
N ALA A 111 -1.15 -3.99 -9.33
CA ALA A 111 -1.87 -4.16 -8.06
C ALA A 111 -3.23 -4.86 -8.28
N ILE A 112 -3.98 -4.46 -9.31
CA ILE A 112 -5.24 -5.12 -9.69
C ILE A 112 -5.01 -6.59 -10.03
N ARG A 113 -3.99 -6.89 -10.84
CA ARG A 113 -3.64 -8.25 -11.23
C ARG A 113 -3.27 -9.11 -10.02
N ALA A 114 -2.48 -8.58 -9.09
CA ALA A 114 -2.09 -9.28 -7.86
C ALA A 114 -3.32 -9.61 -6.99
N CYS A 115 -4.20 -8.62 -6.77
CA CYS A 115 -5.41 -8.80 -5.95
C CYS A 115 -6.39 -9.81 -6.56
N ARG A 116 -6.54 -9.83 -7.89
CA ARG A 116 -7.34 -10.83 -8.60
C ARG A 116 -6.76 -12.25 -8.46
N GLY A 117 -5.45 -12.40 -8.65
CA GLY A 117 -4.80 -13.71 -8.58
C GLY A 117 -4.90 -14.38 -7.21
N LYS A 118 -4.97 -13.61 -6.11
CA LYS A 118 -5.18 -14.16 -4.76
C LYS A 118 -6.63 -14.59 -4.52
N ALA A 119 -7.60 -13.85 -5.08
CA ALA A 119 -9.02 -14.20 -4.99
C ALA A 119 -9.30 -15.58 -5.62
N GLU A 120 -8.71 -15.84 -6.79
CA GLU A 120 -8.86 -17.12 -7.51
C GLU A 120 -8.25 -18.29 -6.74
N GLN A 121 -7.12 -18.08 -6.05
CA GLN A 121 -6.49 -19.09 -5.20
C GLN A 121 -7.29 -19.37 -3.91
N ALA A 122 -7.98 -18.37 -3.37
CA ALA A 122 -8.85 -18.53 -2.19
C ALA A 122 -10.17 -19.26 -2.52
N GLY A 123 -10.68 -19.13 -3.75
CA GLY A 123 -11.90 -19.80 -4.23
C GLY A 123 -11.70 -21.22 -4.74
N GLY A 124 -10.45 -21.66 -4.94
CA GLY A 124 -10.10 -22.96 -5.54
C GLY A 124 -10.10 -24.16 -4.60
N HIS A 125 -10.45 -24.01 -3.31
CA HIS A 125 -10.52 -25.13 -2.37
C HIS A 125 -11.95 -25.69 -2.25
N VAL A 126 -12.43 -26.30 -3.34
CA VAL A 126 -13.52 -27.29 -3.28
C VAL A 126 -13.00 -28.55 -3.94
N ARG A 127 -12.72 -29.57 -3.11
CA ARG A 127 -12.57 -30.96 -3.55
C ARG A 127 -13.89 -31.69 -3.38
#